data_AF-A0A967R2D2-F1
#
_entry.id   AF-A0A967R2D2-F1
#
_cell.length_a   1.000
_cell.length_b   1.000
_cell.length_c   1.000
_cell.angle_alpha   90.00
_cell.angle_beta   90.00
_cell.angle_gamma   90.00
#
_symmetry.space_group_name_H-M   'P 1'
#
loop_
_entity.id
_entity.type
_entity.pdbx_description
1 polymer ?
#
loop_
_entity_poly.entity_id
_entity_poly.type
_entity_poly.pdbx_seq_one_letter_code
_entity_poly.pdbx_strand_id
1 'polypeptide(L)' 'NGAGLAMATMDLVKYYGGEPANFLDIGGSSNPDKVVAALEIITSDPNVKAILFNIFGGITRCDDV' A
#
# COMPACT_ATOMS: atom_id res chain seq x y z
N ASN A 1 -8.07 -5.35 -1.55
CA ASN A 1 -6.73 -5.40 -0.94
C ASN A 1 -6.79 -6.18 0.35
N GLY A 2 -5.82 -7.06 0.59
CA GLY A 2 -5.79 -7.87 1.80
C GLY A 2 -4.37 -7.95 2.33
N ALA A 3 -4.23 -7.94 3.65
CA ALA A 3 -2.96 -7.94 4.35
C ALA A 3 -1.97 -9.01 3.84
N GLY A 4 -2.44 -10.21 3.46
CA GLY A 4 -1.57 -11.27 2.94
C GLY A 4 -0.82 -10.91 1.65
N LEU A 5 -1.46 -10.19 0.73
CA LEU A 5 -0.82 -9.77 -0.53
C LEU A 5 0.29 -8.74 -0.26
N ALA A 6 0.00 -7.78 0.61
CA ALA A 6 0.97 -6.73 0.93
C ALA A 6 2.11 -7.22 1.83
N MET A 7 1.87 -8.20 2.72
CA MET A 7 2.95 -8.91 3.42
C MET A 7 3.85 -9.68 2.44
N ALA A 8 3.28 -10.37 1.45
CA ALA A 8 4.07 -11.07 0.42
C ALA A 8 4.95 -10.10 -0.39
N THR A 9 4.46 -8.89 -0.66
CA THR A 9 5.27 -7.83 -1.29
C THR A 9 6.45 -7.41 -0.41
N MET A 10 6.25 -7.24 0.89
CA MET A 10 7.33 -6.92 1.82
C MET A 10 8.38 -8.04 1.89
N ASP A 11 7.94 -9.30 1.92
CA ASP A 11 8.82 -10.46 1.88
C ASP A 11 9.65 -10.47 0.58
N LEU A 12 9.03 -10.15 -0.56
CA LEU A 12 9.71 -10.05 -1.85
C LEU A 12 10.78 -8.96 -1.84
N VAL A 13 10.46 -7.76 -1.34
CA VAL A 13 11.42 -6.65 -1.21
C VAL A 13 12.62 -7.09 -0.38
N LYS A 14 12.36 -7.76 0.76
CA LYS A 14 13.42 -8.26 1.64
C LYS A 14 14.25 -9.39 1.02
N TYR A 15 13.61 -10.29 0.29
CA TYR A 15 14.26 -11.39 -0.44
C TYR A 15 15.27 -10.87 -1.49
N TYR A 16 14.97 -9.75 -2.14
CA TYR A 16 15.88 -9.09 -3.09
C TYR A 16 16.83 -8.07 -2.45
N GLY A 17 16.96 -8.06 -1.11
CA GLY A 17 17.93 -7.24 -0.38
C GLY A 17 17.52 -5.78 -0.15
N GLY A 18 16.26 -5.44 -0.39
CA GLY A 18 15.67 -4.17 0.03
C GLY A 18 15.18 -4.22 1.48
N GLU A 19 14.87 -3.07 2.05
CA GLU A 19 14.20 -2.98 3.35
C GLU A 19 12.88 -2.20 3.17
N PRO A 20 11.72 -2.84 3.41
CA PRO A 20 10.43 -2.14 3.38
C PRO A 20 10.40 -1.01 4.42
N ALA A 21 10.11 0.21 3.98
CA ALA A 21 10.06 1.37 4.87
C ALA A 21 8.77 1.42 5.70
N ASN A 22 7.63 1.08 5.11
CA ASN A 22 6.34 1.06 5.78
C ASN A 22 5.35 0.09 5.11
N PHE A 23 4.21 -0.08 5.78
CA PHE A 23 3.07 -0.83 5.31
C PHE A 23 1.80 -0.05 5.63
N LEU A 24 0.88 0.01 4.67
CA LEU A 24 -0.45 0.56 4.88
C LEU A 24 -1.47 -0.26 4.09
N ASP A 25 -2.49 -0.76 4.79
CA ASP A 25 -3.64 -1.43 4.16
C ASP A 25 -4.85 -0.50 4.21
N ILE A 26 -5.43 -0.25 3.05
CA ILE A 26 -6.64 0.54 2.90
C ILE A 26 -7.79 -0.44 2.63
N GLY A 27 -8.67 -0.59 3.62
CA GLY A 27 -9.83 -1.48 3.56
C GLY A 27 -10.83 -1.12 2.45
N GLY A 28 -11.65 -2.10 2.05
CA GLY A 28 -12.35 -2.09 0.76
C GLY A 28 -13.48 -1.08 0.53
N SER A 29 -13.72 -0.15 1.46
CA SER A 29 -14.67 0.96 1.36
C SER A 29 -13.94 2.31 1.50
N SER A 30 -12.90 2.47 0.69
CA SER A 30 -12.03 3.63 0.70
C SER A 30 -12.56 4.74 -0.20
N ASN A 31 -12.97 5.85 0.40
CA ASN A 31 -13.19 7.13 -0.28
C ASN A 31 -11.82 7.68 -0.76
N PRO A 32 -11.72 8.31 -1.95
CA PRO A 32 -10.55 9.05 -2.40
C PRO A 32 -9.84 9.90 -1.32
N ASP A 33 -10.58 10.57 -0.44
CA ASP A 33 -10.00 11.38 0.64
C ASP A 33 -9.12 10.54 1.60
N LYS A 34 -9.52 9.30 1.86
CA LYS A 34 -8.74 8.38 2.71
C LYS A 34 -7.46 7.93 2.02
N VAL A 35 -7.49 7.79 0.69
CA VAL A 35 -6.31 7.45 -0.12
C VAL A 35 -5.32 8.61 -0.13
N VAL A 36 -5.81 9.84 -0.25
CA VAL A 36 -4.96 11.04 -0.18
C VAL A 36 -4.30 11.14 1.19
N ALA A 37 -5.07 11.08 2.28
CA ALA A 37 -4.51 11.15 3.64
C ALA A 37 -3.50 10.02 3.93
N ALA A 38 -3.78 8.81 3.43
CA ALA A 38 -2.87 7.68 3.49
C ALA A 38 -1.52 7.97 2.80
N LEU A 39 -1.56 8.57 1.61
CA LEU A 39 -0.35 8.92 0.87
C LEU A 39 0.41 10.08 1.52
N GLU A 40 -0.26 11.07 2.09
CA GLU A 40 0.38 12.13 2.87
C GLU A 40 1.17 11.56 4.05
N ILE A 41 0.61 10.58 4.77
CA ILE A 41 1.30 9.91 5.88
C ILE A 41 2.52 9.14 5.37
N ILE A 42 2.36 8.31 4.33
CA ILE A 42 3.46 7.51 3.77
C ILE A 42 4.58 8.40 3.25
N THR A 43 4.25 9.46 2.51
CA THR A 43 5.24 10.36 1.89
C THR A 43 5.89 11.32 2.88
N SER A 44 5.37 11.45 4.10
CA SER A 44 6.00 12.22 5.16
C SER A 44 7.29 11.59 5.71
N ASP A 45 7.49 10.28 5.49
CA ASP A 45 8.71 9.57 5.88
C ASP A 45 9.82 9.79 4.84
N PRO A 46 10.93 10.48 5.19
CA PRO A 46 12.02 10.76 4.26
C PRO A 46 12.76 9.51 3.77
N ASN A 47 12.56 8.34 4.39
CA ASN A 47 13.15 7.08 3.96
C ASN A 47 12.38 6.42 2.80
N VAL A 48 11.17 6.88 2.48
CA VAL A 48 10.37 6.32 1.40
C VAL A 48 10.92 6.76 0.05
N LYS A 49 11.42 5.80 -0.72
CA LYS A 49 11.98 6.01 -2.07
C LYS A 49 11.06 5.58 -3.20
N ALA A 50 10.13 4.68 -2.91
CA ALA A 50 9.18 4.13 -3.86
C ALA A 50 7.95 3.61 -3.10
N ILE A 51 6.78 3.66 -3.76
CA ILE A 51 5.51 3.16 -3.22
C ILE A 51 5.02 2.05 -4.15
N LEU A 52 4.71 0.88 -3.59
CA LEU A 52 4.13 -0.24 -4.32
C LEU A 52 2.64 -0.34 -4.01
N PHE A 53 1.81 -0.15 -5.03
CA PHE A 53 0.36 -0.31 -4.91
C PHE A 53 -0.04 -1.74 -5.27
N ASN A 54 -0.53 -2.47 -4.28
CA ASN A 54 -1.21 -3.75 -4.51
C ASN A 54 -2.69 -3.47 -4.74
N ILE A 55 -3.25 -3.93 -5.86
CA ILE A 55 -4.68 -3.80 -6.17
C ILE A 55 -5.23 -5.20 -6.45
N PHE A 56 -6.19 -5.63 -5.63
CA PHE A 56 -6.96 -6.86 -5.85
C PHE A 56 -8.45 -6.53 -5.96
N GLY A 57 -8.97 -6.58 -7.19
CA GLY A 57 -10.34 -6.19 -7.56
C GLY A 57 -11.39 -7.26 -7.27
N GLY A 58 -11.60 -7.62 -6.00
CA GLY A 58 -12.61 -8.61 -5.58
C GLY A 58 -13.91 -8.02 -5.01
N ILE A 59 -13.83 -6.92 -4.26
CA ILE A 59 -14.96 -6.26 -3.57
C ILE A 59 -14.95 -4.76 -3.83
N THR A 60 -13.77 -4.15 -3.87
CA THR A 60 -13.57 -2.73 -4.17
C THR A 60 -13.44 -2.53 -5.67
N ARG A 61 -14.21 -1.58 -6.20
CA ARG A 61 -14.08 -1.10 -7.57
C ARG A 61 -12.80 -0.28 -7.69
N CYS A 62 -11.97 -0.56 -8.70
CA CYS A 62 -10.69 0.13 -8.88
C CYS A 62 -10.84 1.62 -9.22
N ASP A 63 -12.02 2.05 -9.67
CA ASP A 63 -12.35 3.44 -9.99
C ASP A 63 -12.91 4.24 -8.81
N ASP A 64 -13.12 3.60 -7.65
CA ASP A 64 -13.47 4.28 -6.39
C ASP A 64 -12.21 4.70 -5.58
N VAL A 65 -11.00 4.35 -6.05
CA VAL A 65 -9.71 4.49 -5.34
C VAL A 65 -8.78 5.46 -6.06
#